data_AF-A0A2C6A7S0-F1
#
_entry.id   AF-A0A2C6A7S0-F1
#
_cell.length_a   1.000
_cell.length_b   1.000
_cell.length_c   1.000
_cell.angle_alpha   90.00
_cell.angle_beta   90.00
_cell.angle_gamma   90.00
#
_symmetry.space_group_name_H-M   'P 1'
#
loop_
_entity.id
_entity.type
_entity.pdbx_description
1 polymer ?
#
loop_
_entity_poly.entity_id
_entity_poly.type
_entity_poly.pdbx_seq_one_letter_code
_entity_poly.pdbx_strand_id
1 'polypeptide(L)' 'MAKENKKEDEIIEEVREITFNSSYKNLIIAGTSIQFKDGVYSTSDENEIEILRNNNLVTEVGE' A
#
# COMPACT_ATOMS: atom_id res chain seq x y z
N MET A 1 18.61 4.48 -43.35
CA MET A 1 18.89 4.84 -41.94
C MET A 1 17.58 4.75 -41.18
N ALA A 2 17.27 3.56 -40.64
CA ALA A 2 16.18 3.42 -39.70
C ALA A 2 16.71 3.89 -38.34
N LYS A 3 16.08 4.93 -37.78
CA LYS A 3 16.34 5.34 -36.40
C LYS A 3 15.62 4.32 -35.53
N GLU A 4 16.39 3.45 -34.87
CA GLU A 4 15.86 2.52 -33.88
C GLU A 4 15.32 3.34 -32.70
N ASN A 5 14.00 3.27 -32.53
CA ASN A 5 13.31 3.88 -31.40
C ASN A 5 13.75 3.16 -30.12
N LYS A 6 14.43 3.93 -29.27
CA LYS A 6 14.72 3.62 -27.87
C LYS A 6 13.40 3.27 -27.16
N LYS A 7 13.16 1.98 -26.93
CA LYS A 7 12.24 1.54 -25.88
C LYS A 7 12.97 1.80 -24.56
N GLU A 8 12.75 2.99 -24.03
CA GLU A 8 12.85 3.21 -22.60
C GLU A 8 11.73 2.35 -21.99
N ASP A 9 12.10 1.17 -21.48
CA ASP A 9 11.34 0.50 -20.43
C ASP A 9 11.34 1.47 -19.24
N GLU A 10 10.37 2.38 -19.26
CA GLU A 10 9.92 3.11 -18.09
C GLU A 10 9.56 2.04 -17.06
N ILE A 11 10.53 1.73 -16.20
CA ILE A 11 10.33 1.32 -14.83
C ILE A 11 9.41 2.37 -14.18
N ILE A 12 8.13 2.27 -14.50
CA ILE A 12 7.08 2.83 -13.69
C ILE A 12 7.20 2.02 -12.41
N GLU A 13 7.93 2.55 -11.43
CA GLU A 13 7.70 2.22 -10.02
C GLU A 13 6.23 2.56 -9.79
N GLU A 14 5.38 1.60 -10.13
CA GLU A 14 3.96 1.63 -9.89
C GLU A 14 3.86 1.62 -8.37
N VAL A 15 3.77 2.81 -7.80
CA VAL A 15 3.51 3.02 -6.38
C VAL A 15 2.12 2.44 -6.14
N ARG A 16 2.08 1.13 -5.91
CA ARG A 16 0.85 0.35 -5.75
C ARG A 16 0.28 0.73 -4.40
N GLU A 17 -0.73 1.59 -4.45
CA GLU A 17 -1.56 1.86 -3.29
C GLU A 17 -2.27 0.56 -2.90
N ILE A 18 -2.03 0.11 -1.67
CA ILE A 18 -2.68 -1.05 -1.08
C ILE A 18 -3.72 -0.56 -0.09
N THR A 19 -4.87 -1.22 -0.08
CA THR A 19 -5.98 -0.88 0.81
C THR A 19 -6.15 -1.97 1.86
N PHE A 20 -6.42 -1.57 3.09
CA PHE A 20 -6.65 -2.44 4.24
C PHE A 20 -7.97 -2.09 4.93
N ASN A 21 -8.69 -3.12 5.35
CA ASN A 21 -9.88 -3.02 6.19
C ASN A 21 -9.55 -3.33 7.63
N SER A 22 -10.21 -2.64 8.55
CA SER A 22 -10.19 -2.96 9.98
C SER A 22 -11.53 -2.60 10.64
N SER A 23 -11.87 -3.32 11.72
CA SER A 23 -13.00 -2.95 12.59
C SER A 23 -12.66 -1.78 13.52
N TYR A 24 -11.38 -1.41 13.64
CA TYR A 24 -10.92 -0.34 14.51
C TYR A 24 -10.81 0.98 13.74
N LYS A 25 -11.30 2.07 14.34
CA LYS A 25 -11.13 3.41 13.79
C LYS A 25 -9.67 3.88 13.83
N ASN A 26 -8.92 3.49 14.85
CA ASN A 26 -7.51 3.84 15.02
C ASN A 26 -6.74 2.63 15.53
N LEU A 27 -5.54 2.40 15.00
CA LEU A 27 -4.60 1.40 15.48
C LEU A 27 -3.22 2.03 15.65
N ILE A 28 -2.49 1.59 16.68
CA ILE A 28 -1.07 1.91 16.85
C ILE A 28 -0.30 0.63 16.58
N ILE A 29 0.45 0.59 15.49
CA ILE A 29 1.20 -0.58 15.03
C ILE A 29 2.66 -0.18 14.91
N ALA A 30 3.54 -0.83 15.67
CA ALA A 30 4.99 -0.53 15.68
C ALA A 30 5.35 0.96 15.94
N GLY A 31 4.50 1.70 16.65
CA GLY A 31 4.68 3.14 16.91
C GLY A 31 4.07 4.06 15.85
N THR A 32 3.57 3.50 14.75
CA THR A 32 2.83 4.23 13.71
C THR A 32 1.35 4.28 14.06
N SER A 33 0.75 5.46 13.95
CA SER A 33 -0.68 5.67 14.19
C SER A 33 -1.44 5.61 12.87
N ILE A 34 -2.25 4.57 12.69
CA ILE A 34 -3.06 4.33 11.49
C ILE A 34 -4.53 4.67 11.81
N GLN A 35 -5.12 5.55 11.00
CA GLN A 35 -6.52 5.92 11.13
C GLN A 35 -7.33 5.41 9.95
N PHE A 36 -8.28 4.51 10.24
CA PHE A 36 -9.20 3.97 9.25
C PHE A 36 -10.40 4.90 9.09
N LYS A 37 -10.72 5.26 7.85
CA LYS A 37 -11.92 6.00 7.46
C LYS A 37 -12.96 5.01 6.97
N ASP A 38 -14.11 4.97 7.62
CA ASP A 38 -15.18 3.99 7.33
C ASP A 38 -14.68 2.53 7.35
N GLY A 39 -13.70 2.25 8.21
CA GLY A 39 -13.06 0.94 8.32
C GLY A 39 -11.98 0.67 7.28
N VAL A 40 -11.63 1.64 6.43
CA VAL A 40 -10.68 1.51 5.32
C VAL A 40 -9.46 2.42 5.52
N TYR A 41 -8.29 1.92 5.17
CA TYR A 41 -7.05 2.70 5.10
C TYR A 41 -6.26 2.30 3.87
N SER A 42 -5.80 3.27 3.09
CA SER A 42 -5.02 3.04 1.88
C SER A 42 -3.68 3.74 2.00
N THR A 43 -2.62 3.04 1.64
CA THR A 43 -1.25 3.57 1.69
C THR A 43 -0.43 2.96 0.56
N SER A 44 0.59 3.69 0.14
CA SER A 44 1.62 3.21 -0.78
C SER A 44 3.00 3.20 -0.13
N ASP A 45 3.09 3.46 1.17
CA ASP A 45 4.33 3.38 1.94
C ASP A 45 4.63 1.90 2.22
N GLU A 46 5.75 1.40 1.71
CA GLU A 46 6.13 -0.01 1.83
C GLU A 46 6.29 -0.45 3.30
N ASN A 47 6.74 0.45 4.17
CA ASN A 47 6.91 0.15 5.58
C ASN A 47 5.56 0.08 6.30
N GLU A 48 4.61 0.97 6.00
CA GLU A 48 3.23 0.86 6.48
C GLU A 48 2.54 -0.42 5.97
N ILE A 49 2.73 -0.76 4.70
CA ILE A 49 2.20 -1.99 4.09
C ILE A 49 2.75 -3.23 4.81
N GLU A 50 4.06 -3.28 5.05
CA GLU A 50 4.71 -4.41 5.72
C GLU A 50 4.15 -4.61 7.14
N ILE A 51 4.04 -3.54 7.93
CA ILE A 51 3.50 -3.66 9.30
C ILE A 51 2.01 -4.01 9.32
N LEU A 52 1.23 -3.58 8.33
CA LEU A 52 -0.19 -3.91 8.21
C LEU A 52 -0.39 -5.38 7.79
N ARG A 53 0.40 -5.89 6.82
CA ARG A 53 0.37 -7.30 6.42
C ARG A 53 0.75 -8.26 7.54
N ASN A 54 1.66 -7.83 8.42
CA ASN A 54 2.06 -8.60 9.60
C ASN A 54 1.11 -8.42 10.79
N ASN A 55 -0.06 -7.79 10.61
CA ASN A 55 -1.01 -7.51 11.68
C ASN A 55 -2.33 -8.24 11.51
N ASN A 56 -2.74 -9.00 12.53
CA ASN A 56 -3.97 -9.81 12.50
C ASN A 56 -5.27 -9.00 12.73
N LEU A 57 -5.19 -7.70 12.96
CA LEU A 57 -6.35 -6.81 13.19
C LEU A 57 -6.79 -6.06 11.92
N VAL A 58 -6.09 -6.28 10.82
CA VAL A 58 -6.38 -5.67 9.51
C VAL A 58 -6.46 -6.75 8.44
N THR A 59 -7.09 -6.43 7.31
CA THR A 59 -7.24 -7.35 6.19
C THR A 59 -6.99 -6.59 4.90
N GLU A 60 -6.05 -7.06 4.07
CA GLU A 60 -5.81 -6.47 2.74
C GLU A 60 -7.05 -6.64 1.85
N VAL A 61 -7.46 -5.56 1.20
CA VAL A 61 -8.59 -5.52 0.27
C VAL A 61 -8.06 -5.82 -1.12
N GLY A 62 -8.30 -7.03 -1.64
CA GLY A 62 -7.81 -7.42 -2.97
C GLY A 62 -7.47 -8.89 -3.17
N GLU A 63 -7.66 -9.76 -2.15
CA GLU A 63 -7.65 -11.22 -2.33
C GLU A 63 -9.04 -11.77 -2.68
#